data_AF-A0A496T706-F1
#
_entry.id   AF-A0A496T706-F1
#
_cell.length_a   1.000
_cell.length_b   1.000
_cell.length_c   1.000
_cell.angle_alpha   90.00
_cell.angle_beta   90.00
_cell.angle_gamma   90.00
#
_symmetry.space_group_name_H-M   'P 1'
#
loop_
_entity.id
_entity.type
_entity.pdbx_description
1 polymer ?
#
loop_
_entity_poly.entity_id
_entity_poly.type
_entity_poly.pdbx_seq_one_letter_code
_entity_poly.pdbx_strand_id
1 'polypeptide(L)'
;MRTFKIVAAIFCLFIFSVVSSWAQFDMLGAGTETREGVFNGGVGITTIEDETYLTITLHPEIALGKFGIGLNINLLYNTKDGSIRSKDWDESYDYFRMIRYIRYGWKGDKFYTRLGTLDGSRLGHGFIMNYYTNEAEYDERKVGLVLDADFGQFGFESITSNLGRLEIIGGRCYVRPLYATNYPVIKNLGLGATYVTDVDPDKNRNSKDGISEWGLDVELPLISTKALWLGIYGDYAKIVDYGSGQAFGGALHLKRLLGLLTLEARLERRILGEKFLASYFDAFYEIDRYVPPSHKEDVLDTTKSCKGI
;
A
#
# COMPACT_ATOMS: atom_id res chain seq x y z
N MET A 1 20.32 2.72 -31.51
CA MET A 1 21.04 1.67 -30.75
C MET A 1 22.00 2.23 -29.67
N ARG A 2 21.66 3.31 -28.96
CA ARG A 2 22.47 3.85 -27.84
C ARG A 2 21.71 3.92 -26.51
N THR A 3 20.40 3.71 -26.50
CA THR A 3 19.53 3.75 -25.32
C THR A 3 19.33 2.39 -24.63
N PHE A 4 19.64 1.27 -25.28
CA PHE A 4 19.48 -0.07 -24.70
C PHE A 4 20.65 -0.52 -23.80
N LYS A 5 21.79 0.19 -23.83
CA LYS A 5 22.98 -0.16 -23.03
C LYS A 5 23.02 0.48 -21.64
N ILE A 6 22.18 1.48 -21.37
CA ILE A 6 22.16 2.19 -20.08
C ILE A 6 21.25 1.47 -19.07
N VAL A 7 20.17 0.83 -19.53
CA VAL A 7 19.28 0.04 -18.67
C VAL A 7 19.94 -1.26 -18.18
N ALA A 8 20.82 -1.86 -19.00
CA ALA A 8 21.57 -3.07 -18.61
C ALA A 8 22.71 -2.79 -17.61
N ALA A 9 23.27 -1.58 -17.59
CA ALA A 9 24.36 -1.22 -16.68
C ALA A 9 23.88 -0.97 -15.24
N ILE A 10 22.64 -0.52 -15.05
CA ILE A 10 22.04 -0.30 -13.72
C ILE A 10 21.66 -1.64 -13.06
N PHE A 11 21.31 -2.65 -13.87
CA PHE A 11 20.97 -3.99 -13.36
C PHE A 11 22.21 -4.80 -12.93
N CYS A 12 23.37 -4.59 -13.55
CA CYS A 12 24.61 -5.30 -13.19
C CYS A 12 25.33 -4.72 -11.96
N LEU A 13 25.03 -3.48 -11.52
CA LEU A 13 25.67 -2.89 -10.34
C LEU A 13 25.08 -3.39 -9.01
N PHE A 14 23.97 -4.13 -9.03
CA PHE A 14 23.30 -4.66 -7.84
C PHE A 14 23.79 -6.04 -7.37
N ILE A 15 24.71 -6.68 -8.10
CA ILE A 15 25.12 -8.08 -7.82
C ILE A 15 26.36 -8.16 -6.89
N PHE A 16 27.01 -7.05 -6.55
CA PHE A 16 28.22 -7.05 -5.71
C PHE A 16 28.09 -6.22 -4.43
N SER A 17 27.19 -6.63 -3.54
CA SER A 17 27.31 -6.32 -2.10
C SER A 17 26.52 -7.34 -1.26
N VAL A 18 27.00 -8.58 -1.21
CA VAL A 18 26.58 -9.53 -0.18
C VAL A 18 27.64 -9.52 0.92
N VAL A 19 27.39 -8.75 1.98
CA VAL A 19 27.95 -9.05 3.31
C VAL A 19 26.85 -8.83 4.35
N SER A 20 26.57 -9.93 5.04
CA SER A 20 25.89 -10.13 6.32
C SER A 20 25.38 -8.91 7.08
N SER A 21 24.06 -8.89 7.36
CA SER A 21 23.53 -8.38 8.63
C SER A 21 22.08 -8.81 8.81
N TRP A 22 21.87 -9.58 9.88
CA TRP A 22 20.58 -9.93 10.45
C TRP A 22 19.98 -8.69 11.12
N ALA A 23 19.00 -8.08 10.46
CA ALA A 23 17.98 -7.26 11.08
C ALA A 23 16.81 -7.24 10.09
N GLN A 24 15.73 -7.93 10.43
CA GLN A 24 14.42 -7.68 9.83
C GLN A 24 13.80 -6.60 10.72
N PHE A 25 13.67 -5.40 10.19
CA PHE A 25 13.06 -4.29 10.90
C PHE A 25 11.58 -4.29 10.53
N ASP A 26 10.72 -4.76 11.43
CA ASP A 26 9.28 -4.63 11.22
C ASP A 26 8.94 -3.15 11.39
N MET A 27 8.38 -2.52 10.37
CA MET A 27 7.80 -1.20 10.51
C MET A 27 6.39 -1.32 11.08
N LEU A 28 5.96 -0.28 11.79
CA LEU A 28 4.60 -0.16 12.29
C LEU A 28 3.55 -0.38 11.21
N GLY A 29 2.64 -1.30 11.48
CA GLY A 29 1.45 -1.60 10.70
C GLY A 29 1.72 -2.39 9.45
N ALA A 30 1.48 -3.69 9.54
CA ALA A 30 1.29 -4.45 8.33
C ALA A 30 -0.06 -4.03 7.73
N GLY A 31 -0.01 -3.34 6.59
CA GLY A 31 -1.13 -3.40 5.67
C GLY A 31 -1.46 -4.87 5.36
N THR A 32 -2.61 -5.11 4.76
CA THR A 32 -3.07 -6.46 4.34
C THR A 32 -2.06 -7.23 3.49
N GLU A 33 -1.00 -6.57 3.02
CA GLU A 33 0.07 -7.09 2.15
C GLU A 33 0.98 -8.16 2.78
N THR A 34 0.89 -8.44 4.09
CA THR A 34 1.72 -9.46 4.78
C THR A 34 1.06 -10.83 4.91
N ARG A 35 -0.14 -11.03 4.34
CA ARG A 35 -0.87 -12.30 4.49
C ARG A 35 -0.33 -13.37 3.55
N GLU A 36 0.39 -14.34 4.09
CA GLU A 36 0.86 -15.52 3.35
C GLU A 36 -0.31 -16.40 2.90
N GLY A 37 -0.35 -16.78 1.62
CA GLY A 37 -1.12 -17.92 1.13
C GLY A 37 -2.64 -17.81 1.29
N VAL A 38 -3.19 -16.60 1.21
CA VAL A 38 -4.64 -16.41 1.31
C VAL A 38 -5.32 -16.90 0.03
N PHE A 39 -6.34 -17.72 0.22
CA PHE A 39 -7.25 -18.13 -0.83
C PHE A 39 -8.61 -17.46 -0.57
N ASN A 40 -8.93 -16.45 -1.37
CA ASN A 40 -10.23 -15.80 -1.34
C ASN A 40 -10.99 -16.15 -2.62
N GLY A 41 -12.31 -16.16 -2.56
CA GLY A 41 -13.13 -16.44 -3.73
C GLY A 41 -14.60 -16.13 -3.48
N GLY A 42 -15.38 -16.20 -4.55
CA GLY A 42 -16.81 -15.93 -4.53
C GLY A 42 -17.54 -16.85 -5.50
N VAL A 43 -18.81 -17.08 -5.22
CA VAL A 43 -19.74 -17.74 -6.14
C VAL A 43 -20.92 -16.80 -6.33
N GLY A 44 -21.35 -16.64 -7.58
CA GLY A 44 -22.45 -15.76 -7.94
C GLY A 44 -23.17 -16.21 -9.21
N ILE A 45 -24.23 -15.49 -9.56
CA ILE A 45 -24.94 -15.66 -10.83
C ILE A 45 -24.89 -14.32 -11.56
N THR A 46 -24.45 -14.34 -12.82
CA THR A 46 -24.32 -13.15 -13.67
C THR A 46 -25.10 -13.38 -14.95
N THR A 47 -25.82 -12.39 -15.45
CA THR A 47 -26.50 -12.46 -16.75
C THR A 47 -25.89 -11.44 -17.70
N ILE A 48 -25.49 -11.89 -18.88
CA ILE A 48 -24.84 -11.08 -19.92
C ILE A 48 -25.55 -11.38 -21.24
N GLU A 49 -26.09 -10.37 -21.93
CA GLU A 49 -26.66 -10.50 -23.28
C GLU A 49 -27.62 -11.71 -23.43
N ASP A 50 -28.52 -11.90 -22.46
CA ASP A 50 -29.53 -12.99 -22.37
C ASP A 50 -29.02 -14.40 -22.02
N GLU A 51 -27.74 -14.54 -21.67
CA GLU A 51 -27.17 -15.77 -21.13
C GLU A 51 -26.86 -15.65 -19.63
N THR A 52 -27.26 -16.67 -18.87
CA THR A 52 -26.99 -16.75 -17.43
C THR A 52 -25.77 -17.62 -17.19
N TYR A 53 -24.89 -17.15 -16.30
CA TYR A 53 -23.63 -17.78 -15.96
C TYR A 53 -23.53 -17.99 -14.45
N LEU A 54 -23.11 -19.18 -14.04
CA LEU A 54 -22.53 -19.42 -12.72
C LEU A 54 -21.13 -18.82 -12.72
N THR A 55 -20.93 -17.82 -11.87
CA THR A 55 -19.67 -17.12 -11.70
C THR A 55 -18.92 -17.73 -10.52
N ILE A 56 -17.69 -18.19 -10.75
CA ILE A 56 -16.76 -18.63 -9.70
C ILE A 56 -15.52 -17.76 -9.80
N THR A 57 -15.30 -16.91 -8.81
CA THR A 57 -14.13 -16.04 -8.73
C THR A 57 -13.14 -16.60 -7.72
N LEU A 58 -11.88 -16.72 -8.10
CA LEU A 58 -10.79 -17.22 -7.26
C LEU A 58 -9.65 -16.19 -7.24
N HIS A 59 -9.16 -15.90 -6.05
CA HIS A 59 -8.05 -14.99 -5.78
C HIS A 59 -6.94 -15.70 -4.99
N PRO A 60 -6.26 -16.70 -5.58
CA PRO A 60 -5.15 -17.35 -4.89
C PRO A 60 -3.93 -16.41 -4.83
N GLU A 61 -3.30 -16.35 -3.66
CA GLU A 61 -1.97 -15.78 -3.48
C GLU A 61 -0.93 -16.89 -3.34
N ILE A 62 0.01 -16.94 -4.28
CA ILE A 62 1.12 -17.90 -4.27
C ILE A 62 2.37 -17.18 -3.80
N ALA A 63 2.92 -17.59 -2.66
CA ALA A 63 4.17 -17.07 -2.12
C ALA A 63 5.25 -18.17 -2.10
N LEU A 64 6.35 -17.93 -2.81
CA LEU A 64 7.53 -18.79 -2.86
C LEU A 64 8.73 -18.01 -2.30
N GLY A 65 8.95 -18.14 -1.00
CA GLY A 65 9.97 -17.37 -0.28
C GLY A 65 9.66 -15.88 -0.31
N LYS A 66 10.50 -15.09 -0.98
CA LYS A 66 10.29 -13.64 -1.15
C LYS A 66 9.44 -13.30 -2.38
N PHE A 67 9.28 -14.22 -3.33
CA PHE A 67 8.48 -13.96 -4.51
C PHE A 67 7.01 -14.25 -4.21
N GLY A 68 6.13 -13.34 -4.63
CA GLY A 68 4.68 -13.50 -4.52
C GLY A 68 4.00 -13.20 -5.85
N ILE A 69 2.98 -13.98 -6.19
CA ILE A 69 2.09 -13.73 -7.32
C ILE A 69 0.66 -13.83 -6.82
N GLY A 70 -0.10 -12.75 -7.00
CA GLY A 70 -1.55 -12.74 -6.77
C GLY A 70 -2.29 -12.93 -8.09
N LEU A 71 -3.28 -13.80 -8.11
CA LEU A 71 -4.11 -14.04 -9.30
C LEU A 71 -5.56 -13.57 -9.09
N ASN A 72 -6.24 -13.26 -10.19
CA ASN A 72 -7.68 -13.08 -10.29
C ASN A 72 -8.16 -14.01 -11.40
N ILE A 73 -8.90 -15.05 -11.03
CA ILE A 73 -9.43 -16.04 -11.96
C ILE A 73 -10.94 -15.95 -11.87
N ASN A 74 -11.60 -15.58 -12.97
CA ASN A 74 -13.04 -15.49 -13.03
C ASN A 74 -13.57 -16.53 -14.02
N LEU A 75 -14.34 -17.50 -13.54
CA LEU A 75 -14.88 -18.59 -14.35
C LEU A 75 -16.39 -18.39 -14.51
N LEU A 76 -16.83 -18.10 -15.72
CA LEU A 76 -18.24 -17.95 -16.07
C LEU A 76 -18.71 -19.22 -16.80
N TYR A 77 -19.44 -20.08 -16.09
CA TYR A 77 -20.04 -21.29 -16.63
C TYR A 77 -21.46 -21.02 -17.09
N ASN A 78 -21.75 -21.16 -18.38
CA ASN A 78 -23.09 -20.99 -18.92
C ASN A 78 -24.04 -22.02 -18.30
N THR A 79 -25.16 -21.57 -17.75
CA THR A 79 -26.07 -22.44 -16.99
C THR A 79 -26.89 -23.38 -17.88
N LYS A 80 -26.89 -23.20 -19.21
CA LYS A 80 -27.63 -24.04 -20.16
C LYS A 80 -26.80 -25.21 -20.67
N ASP A 81 -25.54 -24.99 -21.03
CA ASP A 81 -24.66 -26.00 -21.63
C ASP A 81 -23.42 -26.36 -20.81
N GLY A 82 -23.16 -25.64 -19.71
CA GLY A 82 -22.02 -25.86 -18.82
C GLY A 82 -20.67 -25.42 -19.40
N SER A 83 -20.65 -24.79 -20.57
CA SER A 83 -19.43 -24.28 -21.20
C SER A 83 -18.87 -23.07 -20.43
N ILE A 84 -17.55 -22.93 -20.43
CA ILE A 84 -16.91 -21.68 -19.95
C ILE A 84 -17.03 -20.64 -21.06
N ARG A 85 -17.37 -19.40 -20.71
CA ARG A 85 -17.41 -18.28 -21.65
C ARG A 85 -16.07 -18.10 -22.36
N SER A 86 -15.97 -18.53 -23.63
CA SER A 86 -14.72 -18.56 -24.38
C SER A 86 -14.10 -17.18 -24.64
N LYS A 87 -14.92 -16.13 -24.74
CA LYS A 87 -14.50 -14.74 -24.96
C LYS A 87 -13.61 -14.17 -23.84
N ASP A 88 -13.63 -14.80 -22.66
CA ASP A 88 -12.78 -14.38 -21.55
C ASP A 88 -11.38 -15.05 -21.59
N TRP A 89 -11.13 -15.89 -22.61
CA TRP A 89 -9.97 -16.78 -22.71
C TRP A 89 -9.41 -16.93 -24.14
N ASP A 90 -9.83 -16.11 -25.10
CA ASP A 90 -9.47 -16.27 -26.51
C ASP A 90 -8.26 -15.43 -26.94
N GLU A 91 -7.89 -14.40 -26.18
CA GLU A 91 -6.71 -13.57 -26.46
C GLU A 91 -5.56 -13.79 -25.45
N SER A 92 -4.32 -13.64 -25.91
CA SER A 92 -3.14 -13.71 -25.03
C SER A 92 -3.18 -12.64 -23.92
N TYR A 93 -3.82 -11.50 -24.17
CA TYR A 93 -3.97 -10.42 -23.19
C TYR A 93 -4.87 -10.83 -22.01
N ASP A 94 -5.87 -11.68 -22.22
CA ASP A 94 -6.79 -12.12 -21.16
C ASP A 94 -6.06 -12.91 -20.08
N TYR A 95 -5.07 -13.71 -20.49
CA TYR A 95 -4.23 -14.43 -19.53
C TYR A 95 -3.36 -13.50 -18.68
N PHE A 96 -2.86 -12.39 -19.24
CA PHE A 96 -2.13 -11.39 -18.46
C PHE A 96 -3.02 -10.66 -17.47
N ARG A 97 -4.31 -10.46 -17.80
CA ARG A 97 -5.29 -9.88 -16.85
C ARG A 97 -5.49 -10.77 -15.63
N MET A 98 -5.20 -12.07 -15.68
CA MET A 98 -5.27 -12.89 -14.47
C MET A 98 -4.23 -12.51 -13.41
N ILE A 99 -3.12 -11.89 -13.79
CA ILE A 99 -2.06 -11.52 -12.84
C ILE A 99 -2.47 -10.22 -12.13
N ARG A 100 -2.92 -10.31 -10.87
CA ARG A 100 -3.23 -9.13 -10.05
C ARG A 100 -1.98 -8.35 -9.75
N TYR A 101 -0.99 -9.04 -9.18
CA TYR A 101 0.27 -8.42 -8.83
C TYR A 101 1.40 -9.43 -8.82
N ILE A 102 2.62 -8.90 -8.93
CA ILE A 102 3.87 -9.61 -8.63
C ILE A 102 4.57 -8.84 -7.52
N ARG A 103 5.16 -9.58 -6.56
CA ARG A 103 5.81 -9.02 -5.37
C ARG A 103 7.19 -9.65 -5.18
N TYR A 104 8.13 -8.85 -4.67
CA TYR A 104 9.36 -9.34 -4.09
C TYR A 104 9.55 -8.77 -2.69
N GLY A 105 9.80 -9.65 -1.72
CA GLY A 105 9.94 -9.34 -0.30
C GLY A 105 8.59 -9.16 0.38
N TRP A 106 8.67 -8.71 1.63
CA TRP A 106 7.54 -8.35 2.47
C TRP A 106 7.70 -6.91 2.94
N LYS A 107 6.60 -6.22 3.27
CA LYS A 107 6.68 -4.89 3.89
C LYS A 107 7.55 -4.99 5.17
N GLY A 108 8.56 -4.13 5.31
CA GLY A 108 9.57 -4.19 6.38
C GLY A 108 10.84 -5.00 6.04
N ASP A 109 10.88 -5.73 4.92
CA ASP A 109 12.15 -6.26 4.42
C ASP A 109 13.07 -5.12 3.93
N LYS A 110 14.39 -5.37 3.91
CA LYS A 110 15.39 -4.43 3.37
C LYS A 110 15.10 -3.92 1.97
N PHE A 111 14.41 -4.72 1.17
CA PHE A 111 13.91 -4.33 -0.14
C PHE A 111 12.56 -4.99 -0.34
N TYR A 112 11.56 -4.16 -0.64
CA TYR A 112 10.20 -4.56 -0.93
C TYR A 112 9.75 -3.92 -2.23
N THR A 113 9.13 -4.70 -3.10
CA THR A 113 8.42 -4.13 -4.25
C THR A 113 7.20 -4.95 -4.60
N ARG A 114 6.16 -4.25 -5.06
CA ARG A 114 4.93 -4.83 -5.58
C ARG A 114 4.52 -4.07 -6.83
N LEU A 115 4.21 -4.80 -7.90
CA LEU A 115 3.78 -4.28 -9.18
C LEU A 115 2.40 -4.86 -9.52
N GLY A 116 1.43 -4.01 -9.85
CA GLY A 116 0.06 -4.41 -10.18
C GLY A 116 -0.96 -3.83 -9.22
N THR A 117 -1.91 -4.65 -8.77
CA THR A 117 -2.87 -4.29 -7.75
C THR A 117 -2.17 -3.97 -6.42
N LEU A 118 -2.51 -2.82 -5.84
CA LEU A 118 -2.16 -2.40 -4.51
C LEU A 118 -3.42 -2.57 -3.65
N ASP A 119 -3.35 -3.40 -2.62
CA ASP A 119 -4.50 -3.78 -1.80
C ASP A 119 -4.11 -3.65 -0.32
N GLY A 120 -4.46 -2.49 0.23
CA GLY A 120 -4.14 -2.07 1.59
C GLY A 120 -2.70 -1.61 1.77
N SER A 121 -2.18 -0.87 0.79
CA SER A 121 -0.89 -0.21 0.86
C SER A 121 -0.87 0.92 1.90
N ARG A 122 0.33 1.21 2.42
CA ARG A 122 0.56 2.16 3.52
C ARG A 122 1.95 2.79 3.42
N LEU A 123 2.05 4.05 3.86
CA LEU A 123 3.32 4.75 4.10
C LEU A 123 3.48 5.06 5.59
N GLY A 124 4.69 4.82 6.12
CA GLY A 124 5.04 5.04 7.53
C GLY A 124 4.01 4.45 8.48
N HIS A 125 3.51 5.28 9.39
CA HIS A 125 2.49 4.87 10.36
C HIS A 125 1.05 4.92 9.83
N GLY A 126 0.87 5.29 8.56
CA GLY A 126 -0.45 5.38 7.94
C GLY A 126 -1.24 6.63 8.33
N PHE A 127 -0.61 7.66 8.87
CA PHE A 127 -1.32 8.88 9.23
C PHE A 127 -1.73 9.72 8.02
N ILE A 128 -1.01 9.60 6.90
CA ILE A 128 -1.32 10.23 5.59
C ILE A 128 -1.99 9.24 4.64
N MET A 129 -1.40 8.06 4.45
CA MET A 129 -1.92 7.01 3.54
C MET A 129 -1.94 5.67 4.24
N ASN A 130 -3.13 5.06 4.33
CA ASN A 130 -3.31 3.79 5.03
C ASN A 130 -4.45 2.98 4.43
N TYR A 131 -4.24 1.67 4.28
CA TYR A 131 -5.19 0.78 3.60
C TYR A 131 -5.57 1.25 2.18
N TYR A 132 -4.68 2.00 1.52
CA TYR A 132 -4.93 2.50 0.18
C TYR A 132 -5.02 1.33 -0.81
N THR A 133 -6.00 1.38 -1.71
CA THR A 133 -6.16 0.41 -2.79
C THR A 133 -6.34 1.12 -4.12
N ASN A 134 -5.74 0.56 -5.17
CA ASN A 134 -5.97 0.99 -6.56
C ASN A 134 -6.91 0.05 -7.33
N GLU A 135 -7.55 -0.90 -6.62
CA GLU A 135 -8.46 -1.90 -7.18
C GLU A 135 -9.94 -1.59 -6.96
N ALA A 136 -10.26 -0.42 -6.38
CA ALA A 136 -11.61 -0.11 -5.95
C ALA A 136 -12.63 -0.10 -7.10
N GLU A 137 -12.19 0.20 -8.33
CA GLU A 137 -13.01 0.20 -9.54
C GLU A 137 -12.63 -0.98 -10.44
N TYR A 138 -13.52 -1.98 -10.54
CA TYR A 138 -13.28 -3.20 -11.31
C TYR A 138 -13.08 -2.93 -12.80
N ASP A 139 -13.80 -1.94 -13.34
CA ASP A 139 -13.78 -1.58 -14.76
C ASP A 139 -12.54 -0.73 -15.14
N GLU A 140 -11.90 -0.08 -14.17
CA GLU A 140 -10.70 0.75 -14.36
C GLU A 140 -9.49 0.20 -13.61
N ARG A 141 -9.08 -1.01 -13.97
CA ARG A 141 -7.93 -1.65 -13.33
C ARG A 141 -6.64 -0.86 -13.51
N LYS A 142 -6.04 -0.46 -12.40
CA LYS A 142 -4.76 0.26 -12.35
C LYS A 142 -3.59 -0.70 -12.10
N VAL A 143 -2.42 -0.37 -12.68
CA VAL A 143 -1.15 -1.06 -12.42
C VAL A 143 -0.29 -0.15 -11.57
N GLY A 144 -0.35 -0.31 -10.25
CA GLY A 144 0.43 0.46 -9.30
C GLY A 144 1.82 -0.11 -9.05
N LEU A 145 2.65 0.66 -8.35
CA LEU A 145 3.97 0.24 -7.89
C LEU A 145 4.16 0.67 -6.45
N VAL A 146 4.67 -0.25 -5.64
CA VAL A 146 5.31 0.05 -4.35
C VAL A 146 6.78 -0.31 -4.44
N LEU A 147 7.64 0.53 -3.89
CA LEU A 147 9.07 0.27 -3.79
C LEU A 147 9.62 0.85 -2.49
N ASP A 148 10.16 -0.01 -1.64
CA ASP A 148 10.77 0.35 -0.37
C ASP A 148 12.19 -0.22 -0.28
N ALA A 149 13.09 0.53 0.35
CA ALA A 149 14.44 0.08 0.65
C ALA A 149 14.91 0.59 2.01
N ASP A 150 15.53 -0.30 2.79
CA ASP A 150 16.13 -0.01 4.09
C ASP A 150 17.64 -0.31 4.06
N PHE A 151 18.45 0.73 4.25
CA PHE A 151 19.91 0.68 4.27
C PHE A 151 20.49 0.71 5.70
N GLY A 152 19.66 0.51 6.71
CA GLY A 152 20.02 0.55 8.13
C GLY A 152 19.97 1.95 8.71
N GLN A 153 20.91 2.82 8.35
CA GLN A 153 20.94 4.20 8.85
C GLN A 153 19.89 5.11 8.19
N PHE A 154 19.43 4.77 7.00
CA PHE A 154 18.39 5.49 6.29
C PHE A 154 17.63 4.55 5.37
N GLY A 155 16.49 4.97 4.88
CA GLY A 155 15.70 4.24 3.91
C GLY A 155 14.57 5.08 3.37
N PHE A 156 13.79 4.47 2.48
CA PHE A 156 12.63 5.11 1.91
C PHE A 156 11.53 4.09 1.60
N GLU A 157 10.33 4.61 1.45
CA GLU A 157 9.14 3.94 0.96
C GLU A 157 8.55 4.78 -0.15
N SER A 158 7.96 4.15 -1.15
CA SER A 158 7.33 4.85 -2.26
C SER A 158 6.16 4.08 -2.84
N ILE A 159 5.21 4.82 -3.39
CA ILE A 159 4.00 4.28 -3.97
C ILE A 159 3.53 5.14 -5.13
N THR A 160 2.99 4.50 -6.16
CA THR A 160 2.12 5.16 -7.13
C THR A 160 0.92 4.29 -7.45
N SER A 161 -0.25 4.91 -7.57
CA SER A 161 -1.52 4.24 -7.89
C SER A 161 -1.50 3.56 -9.26
N ASN A 162 -0.80 4.17 -10.22
CA ASN A 162 -0.82 3.79 -11.62
C ASN A 162 0.52 4.19 -12.26
N LEU A 163 1.33 3.24 -12.71
CA LEU A 163 2.62 3.51 -13.36
C LEU A 163 2.49 4.19 -14.73
N GLY A 164 1.38 3.97 -15.43
CA GLY A 164 1.14 4.59 -16.72
C GLY A 164 0.77 6.07 -16.59
N ARG A 165 -0.11 6.39 -15.63
CA ARG A 165 -0.64 7.75 -15.43
C ARG A 165 -0.02 8.52 -14.27
N LEU A 166 0.66 7.88 -13.34
CA LEU A 166 1.25 8.49 -12.15
C LEU A 166 0.29 9.48 -11.45
N GLU A 167 -0.96 9.06 -11.26
CA GLU A 167 -2.04 9.92 -10.76
C GLU A 167 -1.82 10.27 -9.29
N ILE A 168 -1.64 9.24 -8.46
CA ILE A 168 -1.22 9.41 -7.07
C ILE A 168 0.24 8.98 -6.96
N ILE A 169 1.05 9.82 -6.33
CA ILE A 169 2.46 9.56 -6.04
C ILE A 169 2.70 9.86 -4.57
N GLY A 170 3.26 8.90 -3.86
CA GLY A 170 3.60 9.03 -2.45
C GLY A 170 5.00 8.53 -2.16
N GLY A 171 5.63 9.15 -1.17
CA GLY A 171 6.94 8.73 -0.70
C GLY A 171 7.20 9.12 0.74
N ARG A 172 7.96 8.29 1.43
CA ARG A 172 8.50 8.56 2.76
C ARG A 172 9.99 8.32 2.74
N CYS A 173 10.78 9.26 3.24
CA CYS A 173 12.19 9.06 3.53
C CYS A 173 12.40 9.09 5.04
N TYR A 174 13.32 8.27 5.55
CA TYR A 174 13.60 8.22 6.98
C TYR A 174 15.08 8.00 7.28
N VAL A 175 15.49 8.44 8.45
CA VAL A 175 16.84 8.27 8.99
C VAL A 175 16.80 7.70 10.40
N ARG A 176 17.84 6.96 10.77
CA ARG A 176 18.09 6.43 12.11
C ARG A 176 19.42 6.97 12.63
N PRO A 177 19.43 8.19 13.23
CA PRO A 177 20.68 8.89 13.56
C PRO A 177 21.59 8.12 14.52
N LEU A 178 21.00 7.26 15.36
CA LEU A 178 21.70 6.51 16.40
C LEU A 178 22.03 5.07 15.99
N TYR A 179 21.85 4.71 14.71
CA TYR A 179 22.01 3.34 14.22
C TYR A 179 23.37 2.71 14.52
N ALA A 180 24.44 3.51 14.45
CA ALA A 180 25.81 3.07 14.72
C ALA A 180 26.15 2.93 16.22
N THR A 181 25.24 3.31 17.12
CA THR A 181 25.47 3.23 18.57
C THR A 181 25.18 1.83 19.11
N ASN A 182 25.80 1.48 20.24
CA ASN A 182 25.58 0.19 20.90
C ASN A 182 24.34 0.18 21.83
N TYR A 183 23.54 1.25 21.83
CA TYR A 183 22.36 1.33 22.69
C TYR A 183 21.16 0.61 22.05
N PRO A 184 20.72 -0.55 22.58
CA PRO A 184 19.85 -1.47 21.86
C PRO A 184 18.46 -0.90 21.51
N VAL A 185 17.93 0.01 22.32
CA VAL A 185 16.61 0.64 22.11
C VAL A 185 16.73 1.86 21.20
N ILE A 186 17.50 2.87 21.63
CA ILE A 186 17.55 4.17 20.93
C ILE A 186 18.28 4.12 19.58
N LYS A 187 19.10 3.09 19.30
CA LYS A 187 19.76 2.95 17.98
C LYS A 187 18.76 2.86 16.82
N ASN A 188 17.53 2.41 17.12
CA ASN A 188 16.46 2.24 16.15
C ASN A 188 15.52 3.45 16.07
N LEU A 189 15.80 4.55 16.79
CA LEU A 189 15.04 5.79 16.70
C LEU A 189 15.00 6.26 15.24
N GLY A 190 13.81 6.26 14.65
CA GLY A 190 13.55 6.69 13.30
C GLY A 190 12.96 8.10 13.28
N LEU A 191 13.41 8.92 12.33
CA LEU A 191 12.80 10.20 11.98
C LEU A 191 12.42 10.13 10.51
N GLY A 192 11.14 10.35 10.20
CA GLY A 192 10.60 10.25 8.86
C GLY A 192 9.98 11.56 8.37
N ALA A 193 9.97 11.72 7.06
CA ALA A 193 9.20 12.74 6.36
C ALA A 193 8.46 12.08 5.20
N THR A 194 7.16 12.37 5.09
CA THR A 194 6.26 11.76 4.11
C THR A 194 5.60 12.84 3.28
N TYR A 195 5.42 12.58 1.98
CA TYR A 195 4.68 13.42 1.06
C TYR A 195 3.85 12.54 0.12
N VAL A 196 2.58 12.90 -0.07
CA VAL A 196 1.68 12.24 -1.02
C VAL A 196 0.93 13.30 -1.79
N THR A 197 0.79 13.10 -3.10
CA THR A 197 0.00 13.98 -3.96
C THR A 197 -0.84 13.18 -4.94
N ASP A 198 -2.05 13.66 -5.19
CA ASP A 198 -2.85 13.32 -6.36
C ASP A 198 -2.78 14.49 -7.35
N VAL A 199 -2.19 14.25 -8.52
CA VAL A 199 -2.03 15.24 -9.59
C VAL A 199 -3.17 15.22 -10.62
N ASP A 200 -4.09 14.27 -10.49
CA ASP A 200 -5.17 14.03 -11.46
C ASP A 200 -6.48 13.55 -10.80
N PRO A 201 -6.96 14.22 -9.73
CA PRO A 201 -8.08 13.70 -8.95
C PRO A 201 -9.41 13.70 -9.73
N ASP A 202 -9.60 14.57 -10.73
CA ASP A 202 -10.79 14.63 -11.60
C ASP A 202 -10.63 13.92 -12.96
N LYS A 203 -9.58 13.10 -13.13
CA LYS A 203 -9.15 12.47 -14.40
C LYS A 203 -8.78 13.49 -15.51
N ASN A 204 -8.65 14.78 -15.21
CA ASN A 204 -8.19 15.81 -16.13
C ASN A 204 -6.94 16.53 -15.62
N ARG A 205 -5.75 16.07 -16.01
CA ARG A 205 -4.44 16.69 -15.69
C ARG A 205 -4.26 18.20 -15.93
N ASN A 206 -5.16 18.84 -16.68
CA ASN A 206 -5.09 20.28 -16.93
C ASN A 206 -5.80 21.12 -15.86
N SER A 207 -6.60 20.47 -15.00
CA SER A 207 -7.21 21.11 -13.83
C SER A 207 -6.12 21.48 -12.81
N LYS A 208 -6.41 22.46 -11.96
CA LYS A 208 -5.56 22.86 -10.83
C LYS A 208 -6.23 22.46 -9.52
N ASP A 209 -6.63 21.20 -9.41
CA ASP A 209 -7.39 20.67 -8.27
C ASP A 209 -6.65 19.55 -7.52
N GLY A 210 -5.35 19.39 -7.81
CA GLY A 210 -4.49 18.42 -7.18
C GLY A 210 -4.43 18.58 -5.66
N ILE A 211 -4.39 17.45 -4.97
CA ILE A 211 -4.36 17.41 -3.51
C ILE A 211 -2.99 16.94 -3.08
N SER A 212 -2.45 17.57 -2.05
CA SER A 212 -1.14 17.24 -1.50
C SER A 212 -1.21 17.18 0.01
N GLU A 213 -0.49 16.22 0.59
CA GLU A 213 -0.33 16.10 2.03
C GLU A 213 1.14 15.83 2.34
N TRP A 214 1.65 16.48 3.39
CA TRP A 214 2.98 16.21 3.92
C TRP A 214 2.93 15.95 5.41
N GLY A 215 3.93 15.25 5.92
CA GLY A 215 4.03 14.99 7.34
C GLY A 215 5.43 14.64 7.81
N LEU A 216 5.59 14.69 9.11
CA LEU A 216 6.80 14.33 9.84
C LEU A 216 6.42 13.28 10.87
N ASP A 217 7.30 12.31 11.05
CA ASP A 217 7.06 11.21 11.98
C ASP A 217 8.32 10.84 12.78
N VAL A 218 8.08 10.30 13.97
CA VAL A 218 9.10 9.73 14.83
C VAL A 218 8.67 8.34 15.27
N GLU A 219 9.58 7.39 15.22
CA GLU A 219 9.36 6.01 15.64
C GLU A 219 10.45 5.56 16.61
N LEU A 220 10.06 4.89 17.69
CA LEU A 220 10.99 4.23 18.60
C LEU A 220 10.55 2.77 18.82
N PRO A 221 11.20 1.82 18.13
CA PRO A 221 11.07 0.40 18.43
C PRO A 221 11.68 0.10 19.81
N LEU A 222 10.84 -0.32 20.74
CA LEU A 222 11.24 -0.71 22.08
C LEU A 222 11.76 -2.15 22.10
N ILE A 223 11.11 -3.04 21.34
CA ILE A 223 11.49 -4.43 21.16
C ILE A 223 11.40 -4.76 19.67
N SER A 224 12.48 -5.31 19.11
CA SER A 224 12.52 -5.73 17.70
C SER A 224 13.19 -7.09 17.59
N THR A 225 12.39 -8.15 17.60
CA THR A 225 12.84 -9.54 17.47
C THR A 225 12.12 -10.21 16.30
N LYS A 226 12.50 -11.44 15.95
CA LYS A 226 11.84 -12.20 14.87
C LYS A 226 10.38 -12.54 15.16
N ALA A 227 9.99 -12.65 16.43
CA ALA A 227 8.66 -13.07 16.85
C ALA A 227 7.82 -11.92 17.39
N LEU A 228 8.44 -10.93 18.01
CA LEU A 228 7.78 -9.80 18.65
C LEU A 228 8.40 -8.49 18.18
N TRP A 229 7.56 -7.60 17.71
CA TRP A 229 7.86 -6.20 17.51
C TRP A 229 6.93 -5.35 18.40
N LEU A 230 7.50 -4.39 19.13
CA LEU A 230 6.79 -3.43 19.96
C LEU A 230 7.47 -2.07 19.78
N GLY A 231 6.68 -1.05 19.47
CA GLY A 231 7.20 0.30 19.33
C GLY A 231 6.15 1.35 19.59
N ILE A 232 6.64 2.56 19.80
CA ILE A 232 5.85 3.77 19.96
C ILE A 232 6.20 4.75 18.85
N TYR A 233 5.26 5.62 18.52
CA TYR A 233 5.42 6.56 17.43
C TYR A 233 4.59 7.82 17.64
N GLY A 234 4.96 8.85 16.89
CA GLY A 234 4.19 10.08 16.76
C GLY A 234 4.26 10.60 15.33
N ASP A 235 3.15 11.17 14.87
CA ASP A 235 2.99 11.72 13.53
C ASP A 235 2.40 13.12 13.61
N TYR A 236 2.83 13.97 12.68
CA TYR A 236 2.20 15.22 12.33
C TYR A 236 1.99 15.23 10.82
N ALA A 237 0.82 15.64 10.36
CA ALA A 237 0.55 15.81 8.94
C ALA A 237 -0.33 17.02 8.66
N LYS A 238 -0.19 17.55 7.45
CA LYS A 238 -0.94 18.69 6.94
C LYS A 238 -1.34 18.45 5.50
N ILE A 239 -2.64 18.54 5.24
CA ILE A 239 -3.18 18.62 3.90
C ILE A 239 -2.96 20.07 3.43
N VAL A 240 -2.27 20.24 2.30
CA VAL A 240 -1.92 21.55 1.73
C VAL A 240 -3.20 22.35 1.49
N ASP A 241 -3.20 23.63 1.88
CA ASP A 241 -4.36 24.55 1.82
C ASP A 241 -5.57 24.21 2.72
N TYR A 242 -5.50 23.11 3.48
CA TYR A 242 -6.54 22.69 4.42
C TYR A 242 -5.99 22.61 5.86
N GLY A 243 -6.36 21.57 6.60
CA GLY A 243 -6.03 21.38 8.00
C GLY A 243 -4.75 20.58 8.26
N SER A 244 -4.43 20.46 9.55
CA SER A 244 -3.39 19.57 10.05
C SER A 244 -3.87 18.75 11.23
N GLY A 245 -3.25 17.59 11.46
CA GLY A 245 -3.51 16.75 12.61
C GLY A 245 -2.23 16.14 13.16
N GLN A 246 -2.39 15.45 14.27
CA GLN A 246 -1.31 14.72 14.94
C GLN A 246 -1.83 13.39 15.45
N ALA A 247 -0.96 12.38 15.50
CA ALA A 247 -1.25 11.10 16.13
C ALA A 247 -0.10 10.65 17.02
N PHE A 248 -0.42 9.95 18.09
CA PHE A 248 0.56 9.29 18.95
C PHE A 248 0.03 7.92 19.30
N GLY A 249 0.89 6.90 19.20
CA GLY A 249 0.44 5.54 19.44
C GLY A 249 1.56 4.58 19.77
N GLY A 250 1.14 3.35 20.04
CA GLY A 250 2.01 2.20 20.13
C GLY A 250 1.39 1.04 19.38
N ALA A 251 2.23 0.14 18.87
CA ALA A 251 1.76 -1.09 18.28
C ALA A 251 2.61 -2.29 18.69
N LEU A 252 1.97 -3.45 18.64
CA LEU A 252 2.49 -4.76 18.98
C LEU A 252 2.23 -5.69 17.80
N HIS A 253 3.29 -6.25 17.23
CA HIS A 253 3.17 -7.31 16.24
C HIS A 253 3.79 -8.59 16.80
N LEU A 254 2.99 -9.64 16.86
CA LEU A 254 3.42 -10.96 17.28
C LEU A 254 3.27 -11.93 16.11
N LYS A 255 4.39 -12.36 15.56
CA LYS A 255 4.46 -13.29 14.43
C LYS A 255 4.52 -14.73 14.95
N ARG A 256 3.74 -15.62 14.33
CA ARG A 256 3.83 -17.08 14.52
C ARG A 256 3.64 -17.54 15.98
N LEU A 257 2.70 -16.94 16.71
CA LEU A 257 2.28 -17.49 18.00
C LEU A 257 1.72 -18.90 17.78
N LEU A 258 2.34 -19.89 18.45
CA LEU A 258 2.03 -21.31 18.27
C LEU A 258 2.18 -21.82 16.82
N GLY A 259 2.96 -21.13 15.98
CA GLY A 259 3.19 -21.51 14.58
C GLY A 259 2.01 -21.28 13.63
N LEU A 260 0.88 -20.76 14.11
CA LEU A 260 -0.36 -20.63 13.33
C LEU A 260 -0.95 -19.21 13.35
N LEU A 261 -0.69 -18.43 14.40
CA LEU A 261 -1.34 -17.16 14.62
C LEU A 261 -0.37 -15.99 14.43
N THR A 262 -0.80 -14.98 13.71
CA THR A 262 -0.18 -13.64 13.70
C THR A 262 -1.16 -12.68 14.36
N LEU A 263 -0.69 -11.94 15.37
CA LEU A 263 -1.47 -10.94 16.08
C LEU A 263 -0.86 -9.57 15.83
N GLU A 264 -1.70 -8.62 15.44
CA GLU A 264 -1.35 -7.22 15.33
C GLU A 264 -2.32 -6.41 16.19
N ALA A 265 -1.78 -5.57 17.06
CA ALA A 265 -2.56 -4.67 17.90
C ALA A 265 -1.95 -3.27 17.83
N ARG A 266 -2.81 -2.26 17.66
CA ARG A 266 -2.43 -0.85 17.62
C ARG A 266 -3.35 -0.06 18.55
N LEU A 267 -2.76 0.76 19.39
CA LEU A 267 -3.46 1.76 20.17
C LEU A 267 -2.95 3.13 19.74
N GLU A 268 -3.85 4.00 19.29
CA GLU A 268 -3.52 5.30 18.76
C GLU A 268 -4.49 6.36 19.26
N ARG A 269 -3.95 7.51 19.65
CA ARG A 269 -4.71 8.73 19.92
C ARG A 269 -4.47 9.72 18.81
N ARG A 270 -5.54 10.21 18.20
CA ARG A 270 -5.50 11.23 17.14
C ARG A 270 -6.06 12.56 17.64
N ILE A 271 -5.41 13.66 17.27
CA ILE A 271 -5.86 15.03 17.50
C ILE A 271 -5.95 15.68 16.12
N LEU A 272 -7.18 15.74 15.58
CA LEU A 272 -7.44 16.22 14.23
C LEU A 272 -7.88 17.69 14.28
N GLY A 273 -7.17 18.55 13.54
CA GLY A 273 -7.57 19.93 13.35
C GLY A 273 -8.79 20.06 12.44
N GLU A 274 -9.32 21.27 12.30
CA GLU A 274 -10.37 21.53 11.32
C GLU A 274 -9.84 21.31 9.90
N LYS A 275 -10.68 20.76 9.02
CA LYS A 275 -10.34 20.43 7.63
C LYS A 275 -9.16 19.46 7.50
N PHE A 276 -9.02 18.54 8.47
CA PHE A 276 -8.01 17.50 8.43
C PHE A 276 -8.64 16.12 8.63
N LEU A 277 -8.44 15.24 7.67
CA LEU A 277 -8.81 13.83 7.75
C LEU A 277 -7.52 13.01 7.82
N ALA A 278 -7.35 12.24 8.90
CA ALA A 278 -6.25 11.29 8.98
C ALA A 278 -6.46 10.15 7.96
N SER A 279 -5.36 9.66 7.38
CA SER A 279 -5.40 8.66 6.31
C SER A 279 -6.24 9.15 5.12
N TYR A 280 -6.08 10.39 4.68
CA TYR A 280 -6.88 10.96 3.58
C TYR A 280 -6.83 10.10 2.31
N PHE A 281 -5.67 9.49 2.04
CA PHE A 281 -5.53 8.46 1.00
C PHE A 281 -5.78 7.07 1.62
N ASP A 282 -7.06 6.68 1.70
CA ASP A 282 -7.50 5.40 2.24
C ASP A 282 -8.06 4.44 1.18
N ALA A 283 -8.78 3.41 1.64
CA ALA A 283 -9.39 2.39 0.80
C ALA A 283 -10.53 2.91 -0.11
N PHE A 284 -11.14 4.05 0.25
CA PHE A 284 -12.25 4.65 -0.47
C PHE A 284 -11.83 5.81 -1.36
N TYR A 285 -10.62 6.34 -1.16
CA TYR A 285 -10.10 7.48 -1.90
C TYR A 285 -10.25 7.37 -3.43
N GLU A 286 -9.97 6.21 -4.02
CA GLU A 286 -10.10 6.02 -5.47
C GLU A 286 -11.54 6.13 -5.97
N ILE A 287 -12.53 5.84 -5.13
CA ILE A 287 -13.96 6.01 -5.45
C ILE A 287 -14.35 7.47 -5.29
N ASP A 288 -13.90 8.10 -4.20
CA ASP A 288 -14.36 9.42 -3.79
C ASP A 288 -13.68 10.57 -4.56
N ARG A 289 -12.45 10.39 -5.06
CA ARG A 289 -11.63 11.46 -5.67
C ARG A 289 -12.25 12.15 -6.90
N TYR A 290 -13.13 11.46 -7.63
CA TYR A 290 -13.70 11.95 -8.91
C TYR A 290 -14.86 12.95 -8.75
N VAL A 291 -15.09 13.43 -7.54
CA VAL A 291 -16.10 14.45 -7.24
C VAL A 291 -15.55 15.88 -7.42
N PRO A 292 -16.41 16.86 -7.77
CA PRO A 292 -16.01 18.25 -7.97
C PRO A 292 -15.35 18.86 -6.72
N PRO A 293 -14.50 19.89 -6.87
CA PRO A 293 -13.78 20.54 -5.76
C PRO A 293 -14.66 20.99 -4.58
N SER A 294 -15.89 21.42 -4.82
CA SER A 294 -16.83 21.82 -3.77
C SER A 294 -17.16 20.67 -2.80
N HIS A 295 -17.23 19.44 -3.30
CA HIS A 295 -17.52 18.27 -2.48
C HIS A 295 -16.31 17.83 -1.65
N LYS A 296 -15.08 18.09 -2.13
CA LYS A 296 -13.85 17.87 -1.36
C LYS A 296 -13.79 18.81 -0.14
N GLU A 297 -14.19 20.07 -0.32
CA GLU A 297 -14.36 21.00 0.81
C GLU A 297 -15.43 20.52 1.79
N ASP A 298 -16.58 20.03 1.29
CA ASP A 298 -17.66 19.52 2.15
C ASP A 298 -17.18 18.34 3.01
N VAL A 299 -16.49 17.35 2.42
CA VAL A 299 -15.94 16.19 3.14
C VAL A 299 -14.98 16.65 4.24
N LEU A 300 -14.11 17.62 3.96
CA LEU A 300 -13.18 18.15 4.95
C LEU A 300 -13.86 19.06 5.98
N ASP A 301 -14.91 19.79 5.62
CA ASP A 301 -15.67 20.64 6.54
C ASP A 301 -16.56 19.83 7.50
N THR A 302 -16.95 18.60 7.17
CA THR A 302 -17.64 17.71 8.13
C THR A 302 -16.85 17.49 9.43
N THR A 303 -15.51 17.61 9.38
CA THR A 303 -14.63 17.52 10.55
C THR A 303 -14.85 18.64 11.57
N LYS A 304 -15.44 19.78 11.16
CA LYS A 304 -15.84 20.85 12.09
C LYS A 304 -17.01 20.42 12.98
N SER A 305 -17.94 19.63 12.46
CA SER A 305 -19.18 19.27 13.17
C SER A 305 -18.94 18.31 14.34
N CYS A 306 -17.87 17.51 14.31
CA CYS A 306 -17.56 16.55 15.38
C CYS A 306 -16.99 17.18 16.66
N LYS A 307 -16.72 18.50 16.69
CA LYS A 307 -16.31 19.21 17.92
C LYS A 307 -17.49 19.68 18.79
N GLY A 308 -18.73 19.44 18.35
CA GLY A 308 -19.95 19.95 18.99
C GLY A 308 -20.71 19.00 19.91
N ILE A 309 -20.14 17.85 20.30
CA ILE A 309 -20.80 16.86 21.19
C ILE A 309 -19.85 16.49 22.33
#